data_AF-J3H9D0-F1
#
_entry.id   AF-J3H9D0-F1
#
_cell.length_a   1.000
_cell.length_b   1.000
_cell.length_c   1.000
_cell.angle_alpha   90.00
_cell.angle_beta   90.00
_cell.angle_gamma   90.00
#
_symmetry.space_group_name_H-M   'P 1'
#
loop_
_entity.id
_entity.type
_entity.pdbx_description
1 polymer ?
#
loop_
_entity_poly.entity_id
_entity_poly.type
_entity_poly.pdbx_seq_one_letter_code
_entity_poly.pdbx_strand_id
1 'polypeptide(L)'
;MQCSLDEIRHQILDAQPVLKRLDIEMEGIQFDPLVPSSVTAAYAKVDRVIEHLLARFKANPILGPLTTELKSQYLDGIRAKVAHARNGK
;
A
#
# COMPACT_ATOMS: atom_id res chain seq x y z
N MET A 1 -17.26 -16.30 14.33
CA MET A 1 -17.00 -15.01 15.00
C MET A 1 -17.79 -13.97 14.24
N GLN A 2 -18.85 -13.43 14.85
CA GLN A 2 -19.73 -12.47 14.20
C GLN A 2 -19.22 -11.08 14.58
N CYS A 3 -18.33 -10.51 13.75
CA CYS A 3 -17.88 -9.15 13.95
C CYS A 3 -19.10 -8.22 13.85
N SER A 4 -19.34 -7.46 14.91
CA SER A 4 -20.45 -6.52 14.96
C SER A 4 -20.21 -5.40 13.94
N LEU A 5 -21.25 -4.88 13.30
CA LEU A 5 -21.14 -3.72 12.40
C LEU A 5 -20.42 -2.53 13.06
N ASP A 6 -20.60 -2.35 14.38
CA ASP A 6 -19.93 -1.32 15.15
C ASP A 6 -18.41 -1.52 15.24
N GLU A 7 -17.94 -2.75 15.49
CA GLU A 7 -16.52 -3.08 15.54
C GLU A 7 -15.84 -2.89 14.18
N ILE A 8 -16.54 -3.25 13.10
CA ILE A 8 -16.07 -3.03 11.74
C ILE A 8 -15.94 -1.52 11.47
N ARG A 9 -16.94 -0.74 11.89
CA ARG A 9 -16.94 0.71 11.73
C ARG A 9 -15.81 1.37 12.53
N HIS A 10 -15.57 0.94 13.77
CA HIS A 10 -14.44 1.39 14.58
C HIS A 10 -13.10 1.05 13.93
N GLN A 11 -12.93 -0.17 13.41
CA GLN A 11 -11.71 -0.56 12.69
C GLN A 11 -11.48 0.28 11.44
N ILE A 12 -12.53 0.56 10.65
CA ILE A 12 -12.42 1.43 9.47
C ILE A 12 -12.06 2.87 9.87
N LEU A 13 -12.66 3.39 10.94
CA LEU A 13 -12.34 4.72 11.47
C LEU A 13 -10.88 4.81 11.95
N ASP A 14 -10.35 3.76 12.57
CA ASP A 14 -8.95 3.69 13.00
C ASP A 14 -7.99 3.55 11.81
N ALA A 15 -8.41 2.82 10.76
CA ALA A 15 -7.62 2.65 9.54
C ALA A 15 -7.56 3.90 8.67
N GLN A 16 -8.63 4.72 8.61
CA GLN A 16 -8.68 5.94 7.80
C GLN A 16 -7.45 6.87 7.92
N PRO A 17 -7.03 7.31 9.11
CA PRO A 17 -5.85 8.18 9.24
C PRO A 17 -4.56 7.48 8.80
N VAL A 18 -4.49 6.15 8.97
CA VAL A 18 -3.33 5.36 8.57
C VAL A 18 -3.26 5.19 7.05
N LEU A 19 -4.40 4.92 6.41
CA LEU A 19 -4.53 4.86 4.95
C LEU A 19 -4.21 6.22 4.33
N LYS A 20 -4.67 7.31 4.93
CA LYS A 20 -4.33 8.67 4.47
C LYS A 20 -2.83 8.94 4.56
N ARG A 21 -2.18 8.47 5.62
CA ARG A 21 -0.73 8.61 5.79
C ARG A 21 0.05 7.71 4.83
N LEU A 22 -0.44 6.50 4.59
CA LEU A 22 0.08 5.59 3.59
C LEU A 22 0.06 6.26 2.21
N ASP A 23 -1.07 6.86 1.83
CA ASP A 23 -1.22 7.53 0.54
C ASP A 23 -0.21 8.68 0.37
N ILE A 24 -0.07 9.55 1.38
CA ILE A 24 0.92 10.64 1.39
C ILE A 24 2.36 10.10 1.26
N GLU A 25 2.71 9.07 2.04
CA GLU A 25 4.04 8.46 1.98
C GLU A 25 4.31 7.86 0.59
N MET A 26 3.29 7.24 -0.01
CA MET A 26 3.37 6.57 -1.31
C MET A 26 3.41 7.56 -2.49
N GLU A 27 2.66 8.66 -2.43
CA GLU A 27 2.82 9.79 -3.36
C GLU A 27 4.22 10.41 -3.24
N GLY A 28 4.78 10.43 -2.03
CA GLY A 28 6.17 10.87 -1.79
C GLY A 28 7.24 9.93 -2.35
N ILE A 29 6.90 8.71 -2.78
CA ILE A 29 7.85 7.78 -3.40
C ILE A 29 8.08 8.21 -4.86
N GLN A 30 9.09 9.05 -5.04
CA GLN A 30 9.67 9.31 -6.36
C GLN A 30 10.61 8.16 -6.72
N PHE A 31 10.43 7.60 -7.91
CA PHE A 31 11.29 6.58 -8.47
C PHE A 31 11.38 6.73 -10.00
N ASP A 32 12.47 6.25 -10.56
CA ASP A 32 12.70 6.26 -12.00
C ASP A 32 12.25 4.94 -12.61
N PRO A 33 11.16 4.91 -13.40
CA PRO A 33 10.65 3.68 -14.01
C PRO A 33 11.59 3.06 -15.05
N LEU A 34 12.57 3.83 -15.54
CA LEU A 34 13.60 3.36 -16.47
C LEU A 34 14.79 2.70 -15.76
N VAL A 35 14.99 2.97 -14.47
CA VAL A 35 16.14 2.48 -13.71
C VAL A 35 15.70 1.32 -12.80
N PRO A 36 16.16 0.08 -13.07
CA PRO A 36 15.73 -1.09 -12.29
C PRO A 36 16.03 -0.94 -10.79
N SER A 37 17.18 -0.38 -10.42
CA SER A 37 17.52 -0.13 -9.02
C SER A 37 16.57 0.84 -8.32
N SER A 38 16.06 1.84 -9.05
CA SER A 38 15.11 2.83 -8.52
C SER A 38 13.72 2.20 -8.33
N VAL A 39 13.29 1.36 -9.28
CA VAL A 39 12.06 0.55 -9.17
C VAL A 39 12.12 -0.41 -7.98
N THR A 40 13.24 -1.12 -7.80
CA THR A 40 13.44 -2.00 -6.64
C THR A 40 13.42 -1.23 -5.33
N ALA A 41 14.01 -0.03 -5.28
CA ALA A 41 13.94 0.84 -4.11
C ALA A 41 12.50 1.28 -3.81
N ALA A 42 11.70 1.59 -4.84
CA ALA A 42 10.28 1.91 -4.68
C ALA A 42 9.51 0.73 -4.08
N TYR A 43 9.72 -0.49 -4.61
CA TYR A 43 9.11 -1.70 -4.08
C TYR A 43 9.47 -1.97 -2.62
N ALA A 44 10.76 -1.84 -2.26
CA ALA A 44 11.21 -2.00 -0.88
C ALA A 44 10.62 -0.93 0.05
N LYS A 45 10.41 0.29 -0.46
CA LYS A 45 9.83 1.40 0.29
C LYS A 45 8.33 1.20 0.53
N VAL A 46 7.59 0.77 -0.50
CA VAL A 46 6.18 0.34 -0.38
C VAL A 46 6.04 -0.76 0.67
N ASP A 47 6.88 -1.78 0.61
CA ASP A 47 6.85 -2.90 1.55
C ASP A 47 7.06 -2.42 3.00
N ARG A 48 8.10 -1.60 3.24
CA ARG A 48 8.37 -1.02 4.56
C ARG A 48 7.24 -0.13 5.08
N VAL A 49 6.69 0.75 4.24
CA VAL A 49 5.63 1.66 4.66
C VAL A 49 4.37 0.86 5.02
N ILE A 50 4.00 -0.12 4.19
CA ILE A 50 2.87 -1.01 4.46
C ILE A 50 3.11 -1.82 5.73
N GLU A 51 4.27 -2.45 5.90
CA GLU A 51 4.57 -3.20 7.12
C GLU A 51 4.53 -2.29 8.36
N HIS A 52 5.11 -1.10 8.30
CA HIS A 52 5.15 -0.20 9.45
C HIS A 52 3.76 0.37 9.81
N LEU A 53 3.02 0.87 8.82
CA LEU A 53 1.72 1.50 9.05
C LEU A 53 0.64 0.46 9.32
N LEU A 54 0.66 -0.66 8.59
CA LEU A 54 -0.38 -1.67 8.62
C LEU A 54 -0.06 -2.87 9.52
N ALA A 55 1.11 -2.92 10.17
CA ALA A 55 1.44 -3.96 11.17
C ALA A 55 0.33 -4.11 12.24
N ARG A 56 -0.22 -2.99 12.71
CA ARG A 56 -1.29 -3.00 13.72
C ARG A 56 -2.60 -3.60 13.20
N PHE A 57 -2.82 -3.52 11.89
CA PHE A 57 -4.02 -4.05 11.23
C PHE A 57 -3.81 -5.45 10.63
N LYS A 58 -2.57 -5.95 10.62
CA LYS A 58 -2.22 -7.29 10.12
C LYS A 58 -2.93 -8.40 10.93
N ALA A 59 -3.16 -8.16 12.22
CA ALA A 59 -3.92 -9.04 13.10
C ALA A 59 -5.45 -8.85 13.00
N ASN A 60 -5.93 -7.81 12.31
CA ASN A 60 -7.36 -7.58 12.14
C ASN A 60 -7.91 -8.46 11.00
N PRO A 61 -8.95 -9.28 11.25
CA PRO A 61 -9.49 -10.20 10.25
C PRO A 61 -10.19 -9.48 9.08
N ILE A 62 -10.63 -8.23 9.27
CA ILE A 62 -11.27 -7.41 8.23
C ILE A 62 -10.22 -6.62 7.44
N LEU A 63 -9.28 -5.98 8.14
CA LEU A 63 -8.30 -5.08 7.52
C LEU A 63 -7.08 -5.82 7.00
N GLY A 64 -6.71 -6.96 7.58
CA GLY A 64 -5.64 -7.84 7.11
C GLY A 64 -5.72 -8.15 5.60
N PRO A 65 -6.85 -8.65 5.06
CA PRO A 65 -6.97 -8.85 3.62
C PRO A 65 -6.88 -7.53 2.83
N LEU A 66 -7.45 -6.45 3.37
CA LEU A 66 -7.44 -5.12 2.74
C LEU A 66 -6.02 -4.55 2.59
N THR A 67 -5.13 -4.83 3.55
CA THR A 67 -3.70 -4.45 3.47
C THR A 67 -2.95 -5.19 2.36
N THR A 68 -3.31 -6.44 2.11
CA THR A 68 -2.70 -7.26 1.05
C THR A 68 -3.17 -6.79 -0.33
N GLU A 69 -4.46 -6.49 -0.46
CA GLU A 69 -5.06 -5.88 -1.65
C GLU A 69 -4.39 -4.53 -1.99
N LEU A 70 -4.29 -3.62 -1.01
CA LEU A 70 -3.64 -2.32 -1.19
C LEU A 70 -2.19 -2.48 -1.65
N LYS A 71 -1.43 -3.36 -1.00
CA LYS A 71 -0.05 -3.66 -1.42
C LYS A 71 -0.02 -4.06 -2.88
N SER A 72 -0.85 -5.03 -3.28
CA SER A 72 -0.92 -5.50 -4.66
C SER A 72 -1.23 -4.36 -5.63
N GLN A 73 -2.21 -3.51 -5.31
CA GLN A 73 -2.60 -2.36 -6.13
C GLN A 73 -1.44 -1.36 -6.33
N TYR A 74 -0.70 -1.02 -5.27
CA TYR A 74 0.45 -0.13 -5.40
C TYR A 74 1.60 -0.76 -6.20
N LEU A 75 1.87 -2.06 -6.00
CA LEU A 75 2.88 -2.78 -6.76
C LEU A 75 2.53 -2.82 -8.25
N ASP A 76 1.25 -3.04 -8.57
CA ASP A 76 0.73 -3.02 -9.92
C ASP A 76 0.83 -1.62 -10.54
N GLY A 77 0.49 -0.57 -9.79
CA GLY A 77 0.67 0.82 -10.22
C GLY A 77 2.13 1.17 -10.55
N ILE A 78 3.09 0.71 -9.73
CA ILE A 78 4.52 0.85 -10.03
C ILE A 78 4.86 0.09 -11.32
N ARG A 79 4.39 -1.15 -11.47
CA ARG A 79 4.63 -1.98 -12.65
C ARG A 79 4.05 -1.35 -13.91
N ALA A 80 2.86 -0.77 -13.83
CA ALA A 80 2.19 -0.06 -14.92
C ALA A 80 2.98 1.19 -15.32
N LYS A 81 3.46 1.99 -14.35
CA LYS A 81 4.34 3.14 -14.63
C LYS A 81 5.65 2.72 -15.31
N VAL A 82 6.25 1.61 -14.87
CA VAL A 82 7.45 1.02 -15.48
C VAL A 82 7.18 0.56 -16.91
N ALA A 83 6.10 -0.20 -17.12
CA ALA A 83 5.70 -0.68 -18.43
C ALA A 83 5.41 0.50 -19.38
N HIS A 84 4.70 1.53 -18.91
CA HIS A 84 4.39 2.71 -19.71
C HIS A 84 5.65 3.50 -20.08
N ALA A 85 6.57 3.71 -19.15
CA ALA A 85 7.84 4.41 -19.43
C ALA A 85 8.74 3.63 -20.41
N ARG A 86 8.68 2.28 -20.37
CA ARG A 86 9.45 1.41 -21.27
C ARG A 86 8.83 1.25 -22.65
N ASN A 87 7.49 1.16 -22.75
CA ASN A 87 6.77 1.01 -24.02
C ASN A 87 6.52 2.34 -24.73
N GLY A 88 6.53 3.47 -24.02
CA GLY A 88 6.41 4.81 -24.59
C GLY A 88 7.72 5.38 -25.14
N LYS A 89 8.75 4.54 -25.35
CA LYS A 89 10.08 4.93 -25.84
C LYS A 89 10.31 4.42 -27.26
#